data_AF-A0A3N0XIT2-F1
#
_entry.id   AF-A0A3N0XIT2-F1
#
_cell.length_a   1.000
_cell.length_b   1.000
_cell.length_c   1.000
_cell.angle_alpha   90.00
_cell.angle_beta   90.00
_cell.angle_gamma   90.00
#
_symmetry.space_group_name_H-M   'P 1'
#
loop_
_entity.id
_entity.type
_entity.pdbx_description
1 polymer ?
#
loop_
_entity_poly.entity_id
_entity_poly.type
_entity_poly.pdbx_seq_one_letter_code
_entity_poly.pdbx_strand_id
1 'polypeptide(L)'
;MVPRRPMQPSASRITGFSVRRHRLFLHHRPVLTSSLREALVSFITFLQMLGRPLLVGHNIRRFDCHVLARALDEFSLRSDFQKEVGGFVDTLPLARQLLKDRGFQSFKQENLVKTLLGVSYAAHNALEDVQALQRLYWALKPTSDQIQKHIFTLDSLATASAKH
;
A
#
# COMPACT_ATOMS: atom_id res chain seq x y z
N MET A 1 -5.22 13.99 4.73
CA MET A 1 -4.10 14.96 4.82
C MET A 1 -4.05 15.73 3.52
N VAL A 2 -3.74 17.03 3.54
CA VAL A 2 -3.59 17.81 2.30
C VAL A 2 -2.15 17.64 1.78
N PRO A 3 -1.93 17.21 0.52
CA PRO A 3 -0.59 17.17 -0.07
C PRO A 3 0.07 18.55 -0.07
N ARG A 4 1.36 18.60 0.31
CA ARG A 4 2.15 19.86 0.30
C ARG A 4 2.51 20.33 -1.11
N ARG A 5 2.58 19.40 -2.06
CA ARG A 5 2.86 19.69 -3.48
C ARG A 5 1.57 19.58 -4.29
N PRO A 6 1.45 20.35 -5.39
CA PRO A 6 0.34 20.19 -6.32
C PRO A 6 0.23 18.74 -6.78
N MET A 7 -0.99 18.21 -6.82
CA MET A 7 -1.21 16.90 -7.41
C MET A 7 -1.04 16.98 -8.92
N GLN A 8 -0.33 16.00 -9.48
CA GLN A 8 -0.17 15.93 -10.93
C GLN A 8 -1.55 15.77 -11.60
N PRO A 9 -1.76 16.35 -12.79
CA PRO A 9 -3.02 16.22 -13.50
C PRO A 9 -3.43 14.76 -13.76
N SER A 10 -2.46 13.90 -14.06
CA SER A 10 -2.67 12.46 -14.25
C SER A 10 -3.17 11.79 -12.97
N ALA A 11 -2.50 12.01 -11.84
CA ALA A 11 -2.91 11.47 -10.53
C ALA A 11 -4.30 11.96 -10.12
N SER A 12 -4.61 13.23 -10.39
CA SER A 12 -5.91 13.83 -10.08
C SER A 12 -7.04 13.22 -10.93
N ARG A 13 -6.78 12.98 -12.22
CA ARG A 13 -7.73 12.33 -13.14
C ARG A 13 -8.05 10.91 -12.71
N ILE A 14 -7.04 10.18 -12.28
CA ILE A 14 -7.14 8.76 -11.93
C ILE A 14 -7.84 8.58 -10.58
N THR A 15 -7.45 9.36 -9.56
CA THR A 15 -7.94 9.18 -8.18
C THR A 15 -9.16 10.04 -7.85
N GLY A 16 -9.49 11.03 -8.68
CA GLY A 16 -10.54 12.01 -8.41
C GLY A 16 -10.17 13.07 -7.37
N PHE A 17 -8.98 12.99 -6.76
CA PHE A 17 -8.52 13.98 -5.81
C PHE A 17 -8.07 15.28 -6.52
N SER A 18 -8.33 16.43 -5.90
CA SER A 18 -7.74 17.73 -6.28
C SER A 18 -7.43 18.57 -5.04
N VAL A 19 -6.41 19.43 -5.11
CA VAL A 19 -6.14 20.43 -4.05
C VAL A 19 -6.50 21.81 -4.57
N ARG A 20 -7.33 22.55 -3.83
CA ARG A 20 -7.70 23.94 -4.14
C ARG A 20 -7.65 24.75 -2.86
N ARG A 21 -6.93 25.88 -2.86
CA ARG A 21 -6.78 26.79 -1.70
C ARG A 21 -6.47 26.04 -0.39
N HIS A 22 -5.46 25.16 -0.42
CA HIS A 22 -5.04 24.32 0.70
C HIS A 22 -6.09 23.36 1.28
N ARG A 23 -7.15 23.05 0.52
CA ARG A 23 -8.15 22.03 0.89
C ARG A 23 -8.12 20.89 -0.11
N LEU A 24 -8.27 19.67 0.41
CA LEU A 24 -8.40 18.46 -0.41
C LEU A 24 -9.86 18.25 -0.81
N PHE A 25 -10.08 17.88 -2.07
CA PHE A 25 -11.39 17.56 -2.61
C PHE A 25 -11.33 16.19 -3.29
N LEU A 26 -12.39 15.39 -3.14
CA LEU A 26 -12.63 14.15 -3.89
C LEU A 26 -13.86 14.38 -4.78
N HIS A 27 -13.70 14.28 -6.11
CA HIS A 27 -14.78 14.55 -7.07
C HIS A 27 -15.53 15.87 -6.78
N HIS A 28 -14.77 16.93 -6.54
CA HIS A 28 -15.25 18.28 -6.18
C HIS A 28 -15.92 18.43 -4.81
N ARG A 29 -16.01 17.37 -4.01
CA ARG A 29 -16.51 17.44 -2.63
C ARG A 29 -15.35 17.64 -1.65
N PRO A 30 -15.43 18.60 -0.71
CA PRO A 30 -14.37 18.81 0.27
C PRO A 30 -14.22 17.58 1.17
N VAL A 31 -12.98 17.23 1.51
CA VAL A 31 -12.65 16.10 2.38
C VAL A 31 -12.03 16.62 3.66
N LEU A 32 -12.49 16.12 4.81
CA LEU A 32 -11.86 16.42 6.09
C LEU A 32 -10.46 15.80 6.13
N THR A 33 -9.49 16.54 6.67
CA THR A 33 -8.10 16.09 6.70
C THR A 33 -7.48 16.39 8.04
N SER A 34 -6.75 15.41 8.59
CA SER A 34 -5.78 15.63 9.67
C SER A 34 -4.43 16.06 9.10
N SER A 35 -3.54 16.55 9.98
CA SER A 35 -2.12 16.71 9.66
C SER A 35 -1.45 15.36 9.38
N LEU A 36 -0.31 15.38 8.68
CA LEU A 36 0.45 14.16 8.40
C LEU A 36 0.95 13.50 9.69
N ARG A 37 1.43 14.27 10.66
CA ARG A 37 1.89 13.77 11.95
C ARG A 37 0.76 13.09 12.73
N GLU A 38 -0.41 13.73 12.85
CA GLU A 38 -1.57 13.14 13.54
C GLU A 38 -2.00 11.83 12.87
N ALA A 39 -2.06 11.80 11.54
CA ALA A 39 -2.42 10.59 10.81
C ALA A 39 -1.43 9.44 11.06
N LEU A 40 -0.12 9.72 11.08
CA LEU A 40 0.92 8.72 11.36
C LEU A 40 0.84 8.21 12.80
N VAL A 41 0.69 9.10 13.79
CA VAL A 41 0.57 8.70 15.20
C VAL A 41 -0.68 7.85 15.44
N SER A 42 -1.82 8.25 14.88
CA SER A 42 -3.05 7.46 14.94
C SER A 42 -2.89 6.10 14.26
N PHE A 43 -2.18 6.05 13.13
CA PHE A 43 -1.91 4.80 12.44
C PHE A 43 -1.01 3.86 13.26
N ILE A 44 0.07 4.37 13.87
CA ILE A 44 0.93 3.58 14.77
C ILE A 44 0.13 3.04 15.96
N THR A 45 -0.70 3.88 16.59
CA THR A 45 -1.57 3.47 17.70
C THR A 45 -2.53 2.36 17.28
N PHE A 46 -3.13 2.48 16.10
CA PHE A 46 -3.99 1.44 15.54
C PHE A 46 -3.24 0.11 15.34
N LEU A 47 -1.99 0.14 14.86
CA LEU A 47 -1.16 -1.06 14.68
C LEU A 47 -0.77 -1.71 16.01
N GLN A 48 -0.47 -0.90 17.03
CA GLN A 48 -0.22 -1.37 18.38
C GLN A 48 -1.41 -2.17 18.93
N MET A 49 -2.64 -1.68 18.73
CA MET A 49 -3.87 -2.38 19.14
C MET A 49 -4.06 -3.73 18.44
N LEU A 50 -3.44 -3.93 17.28
CA LEU A 50 -3.50 -5.18 16.51
C LEU A 50 -2.39 -6.18 16.88
N GLY A 51 -1.47 -5.82 17.77
CA GLY A 51 -0.43 -6.73 18.26
C GLY A 51 0.63 -7.07 17.21
N ARG A 52 1.25 -6.04 16.62
CA ARG A 52 2.35 -6.17 15.64
C ARG A 52 1.96 -6.91 14.35
N PRO A 53 0.95 -6.42 13.60
CA PRO A 53 0.47 -7.08 12.40
C PRO A 53 1.51 -7.09 11.25
N LEU A 54 1.31 -8.01 10.30
CA LEU A 54 1.96 -7.92 8.99
C LEU A 54 1.18 -6.96 8.08
N LEU A 55 1.89 -6.03 7.44
CA LEU A 55 1.29 -5.10 6.49
C LEU A 55 1.41 -5.63 5.07
N VAL A 56 0.26 -5.89 4.45
CA VAL A 56 0.17 -6.51 3.13
C VAL A 56 -0.28 -5.47 2.11
N GLY A 57 0.45 -5.35 1.01
CA GLY A 57 0.08 -4.49 -0.11
C GLY A 57 0.50 -5.06 -1.45
N HIS A 58 0.05 -4.46 -2.55
CA HIS A 58 0.37 -4.91 -3.89
C HIS A 58 1.38 -3.98 -4.57
N ASN A 59 2.56 -4.50 -4.91
CA ASN A 59 3.73 -3.71 -5.32
C ASN A 59 4.20 -2.71 -4.25
N ILE A 60 3.84 -2.99 -2.98
CA ILE A 60 4.02 -2.08 -1.85
C ILE A 60 5.49 -1.79 -1.58
N ARG A 61 6.38 -2.77 -1.82
CA ARG A 61 7.82 -2.63 -1.58
C ARG A 61 8.45 -1.56 -2.47
N ARG A 62 7.97 -1.44 -3.71
CA ARG A 62 8.51 -0.49 -4.70
C ARG A 62 7.85 0.89 -4.66
N PHE A 63 6.74 1.05 -3.95
CA PHE A 63 5.98 2.29 -3.96
C PHE A 63 5.61 2.76 -2.54
N ASP A 64 4.57 2.20 -1.93
CA ASP A 64 3.98 2.74 -0.71
C ASP A 64 4.99 2.73 0.45
N CYS A 65 5.81 1.68 0.57
CA CYS A 65 6.83 1.59 1.62
C CYS A 65 7.85 2.75 1.56
N HIS A 66 8.22 3.23 0.37
CA HIS A 66 9.12 4.38 0.24
C HIS A 66 8.44 5.70 0.62
N VAL A 67 7.15 5.85 0.26
CA VAL A 67 6.36 7.02 0.64
C VAL A 67 6.16 7.06 2.15
N LEU A 68 5.78 5.92 2.74
CA LEU A 68 5.59 5.75 4.18
C LEU A 68 6.89 5.99 4.95
N ALA A 69 8.01 5.38 4.53
CA ALA A 69 9.30 5.58 5.16
C ALA A 69 9.69 7.07 5.22
N ARG A 70 9.60 7.78 4.09
CA ARG A 70 9.89 9.23 4.05
C ARG A 70 8.99 10.04 4.99
N ALA A 71 7.70 9.70 5.05
CA ALA A 71 6.75 10.36 5.93
C ALA A 71 7.05 10.09 7.41
N LEU A 72 7.44 8.87 7.77
CA LEU A 72 7.85 8.51 9.12
C LEU A 72 9.15 9.20 9.54
N ASP A 73 10.14 9.20 8.64
CA ASP A 73 11.46 9.80 8.88
C ASP A 73 11.33 11.31 9.14
N GLU A 74 10.44 12.00 8.42
CA GLU A 74 10.16 13.45 8.59
C GLU A 74 9.74 13.81 10.03
N PHE A 75 9.03 12.92 10.72
CA PHE A 75 8.56 13.15 12.10
C PHE A 75 9.31 12.31 13.13
N SER A 76 10.42 11.67 12.74
CA SER A 76 11.20 10.77 13.59
C SER A 76 10.37 9.60 14.18
N LEU A 77 9.33 9.16 13.47
CA LEU A 77 8.39 8.11 13.91
C LEU A 77 8.78 6.70 13.41
N ARG A 78 9.87 6.57 12.65
CA ARG A 78 10.25 5.30 12.01
C ARG A 78 10.47 4.18 13.02
N SER A 79 11.23 4.46 14.09
CA SER A 79 11.56 3.45 15.12
C SER A 79 10.31 2.95 15.85
N ASP A 80 9.42 3.88 16.22
CA ASP A 80 8.17 3.55 16.90
C ASP A 80 7.26 2.73 15.99
N PHE A 81 7.11 3.13 14.73
CA PHE A 81 6.37 2.37 13.73
C PHE A 81 6.92 0.94 13.56
N GLN A 82 8.24 0.75 13.46
CA GLN A 82 8.82 -0.57 13.25
C GLN A 82 8.63 -1.52 14.43
N LYS A 83 8.51 -1.01 15.67
CA LYS A 83 8.18 -1.83 16.84
C LYS A 83 6.76 -2.40 16.74
N GLU A 84 5.83 -1.60 16.21
CA GLU A 84 4.41 -1.92 16.12
C GLU A 84 4.00 -2.75 14.88
N VAL A 85 4.96 -3.23 14.08
CA VAL A 85 4.67 -4.11 12.93
C VAL A 85 5.54 -5.37 12.96
N GLY A 86 4.97 -6.47 12.48
CA GLY A 86 5.69 -7.73 12.27
C GLY A 86 6.53 -7.73 10.98
N GLY A 87 6.28 -6.77 10.07
CA GLY A 87 6.91 -6.66 8.77
C GLY A 87 5.91 -6.37 7.66
N PHE A 88 6.37 -6.45 6.43
CA PHE A 88 5.60 -6.20 5.22
C PHE A 88 5.62 -7.41 4.30
N VAL A 89 4.55 -7.58 3.52
CA VAL A 89 4.47 -8.56 2.44
C VAL A 89 4.02 -7.87 1.16
N ASP A 90 4.83 -8.01 0.11
CA ASP A 90 4.46 -7.55 -1.23
C ASP A 90 3.76 -8.68 -1.99
N THR A 91 2.48 -8.50 -2.27
CA THR A 91 1.67 -9.51 -2.94
C THR A 91 1.98 -9.65 -4.43
N LEU A 92 2.67 -8.70 -5.06
CA LEU A 92 3.05 -8.81 -6.48
C LEU A 92 4.06 -9.94 -6.72
N PRO A 93 5.24 -9.98 -6.08
CA PRO A 93 6.16 -11.10 -6.23
C PRO A 93 5.59 -12.41 -5.68
N LEU A 94 4.78 -12.35 -4.61
CA LEU A 94 4.08 -13.52 -4.08
C LEU A 94 3.11 -14.12 -5.11
N ALA A 95 2.25 -13.31 -5.73
CA ALA A 95 1.32 -13.76 -6.77
C ALA A 95 2.06 -14.34 -7.98
N ARG A 96 3.18 -13.73 -8.39
CA ARG A 96 4.04 -14.26 -9.47
C ARG A 96 4.55 -15.65 -9.15
N GLN A 97 4.99 -15.89 -7.92
CA GLN A 97 5.43 -17.22 -7.50
C GLN A 97 4.29 -18.24 -7.50
N LEU A 98 3.11 -17.86 -6.99
CA LEU A 98 1.97 -18.77 -6.85
C LEU A 98 1.31 -19.14 -8.18
N LEU A 99 1.34 -18.23 -9.14
CA LEU A 99 0.65 -18.36 -10.43
C LEU A 99 1.62 -18.60 -11.59
N LYS A 100 2.90 -18.89 -11.30
CA LYS A 100 3.96 -19.04 -12.31
C LYS A 100 3.59 -20.04 -13.43
N ASP A 101 2.89 -21.11 -13.08
CA ASP A 101 2.52 -22.20 -14.00
C ASP A 101 1.12 -22.00 -14.63
N ARG A 102 0.47 -20.86 -14.39
CA ARG A 102 -0.91 -20.59 -14.85
C ARG A 102 -1.00 -19.63 -16.05
N GLY A 103 0.12 -19.29 -16.68
CA GLY A 103 0.15 -18.54 -17.94
C GLY A 103 -0.31 -17.07 -17.87
N PHE A 104 -0.30 -16.45 -16.68
CA PHE A 104 -0.73 -15.06 -16.49
C PHE A 104 0.20 -14.07 -17.21
N GLN A 105 -0.39 -13.24 -18.08
CA GLN A 105 0.32 -12.20 -18.83
C GLN A 105 0.49 -10.89 -18.04
N SER A 106 -0.39 -10.64 -17.06
CA SER A 106 -0.37 -9.43 -16.26
C SER A 106 -0.65 -9.73 -14.79
N PHE A 107 0.16 -9.13 -13.94
CA PHE A 107 0.04 -9.22 -12.48
C PHE A 107 -0.38 -7.89 -11.86
N LYS A 108 -0.99 -6.98 -12.63
CA LYS A 108 -1.66 -5.82 -12.02
C LYS A 108 -2.80 -6.32 -11.14
N GLN A 109 -3.01 -5.69 -9.98
CA GLN A 109 -4.05 -6.09 -9.03
C GLN A 109 -5.42 -6.24 -9.70
N GLU A 110 -5.84 -5.24 -10.49
CA GLU A 110 -7.11 -5.26 -11.24
C GLU A 110 -7.26 -6.48 -12.14
N ASN A 111 -6.19 -6.85 -12.85
CA ASN A 111 -6.19 -8.00 -13.74
C ASN A 111 -6.25 -9.32 -12.96
N LEU A 112 -5.52 -9.41 -11.84
CA LEU A 112 -5.57 -10.59 -10.98
C LEU A 112 -6.96 -10.75 -10.34
N VAL A 113 -7.55 -9.67 -9.83
CA VAL A 113 -8.91 -9.65 -9.27
C VAL A 113 -9.93 -10.05 -10.33
N LYS A 114 -9.88 -9.46 -11.52
CA LYS A 114 -10.78 -9.81 -12.62
C LYS A 114 -10.68 -11.28 -13.02
N THR A 115 -9.46 -11.78 -13.21
CA THR A 115 -9.26 -13.14 -13.71
C THR A 115 -9.50 -14.22 -12.65
N LEU A 116 -9.13 -13.98 -11.39
CA LEU A 116 -9.26 -14.99 -10.33
C LEU A 116 -10.58 -14.93 -9.58
N LEU A 117 -11.18 -13.74 -9.45
CA LEU A 117 -12.41 -13.53 -8.69
C LEU A 117 -13.62 -13.24 -9.58
N GLY A 118 -13.43 -13.02 -10.88
CA GLY A 118 -14.52 -12.74 -11.82
C GLY A 118 -15.18 -11.37 -11.62
N VAL A 119 -14.56 -10.47 -10.86
CA VAL A 119 -15.13 -9.15 -10.53
C VAL A 119 -14.21 -8.03 -10.97
N SER A 120 -14.81 -6.90 -11.36
CA SER A 120 -14.13 -5.61 -11.52
C SER A 120 -14.45 -4.72 -10.33
N TYR A 121 -13.60 -3.74 -10.04
CA TYR A 121 -13.83 -2.80 -8.95
C TYR A 121 -13.31 -1.41 -9.34
N ALA A 122 -13.68 -0.38 -8.57
CA ALA A 122 -13.22 0.99 -8.78
C ALA A 122 -11.76 1.14 -8.32
N ALA A 123 -10.83 0.76 -9.19
CA ALA A 123 -9.41 0.90 -8.95
C ALA A 123 -9.01 2.36 -8.72
N HIS A 124 -7.91 2.57 -7.98
CA HIS A 124 -7.39 3.89 -7.61
C HIS A 124 -8.21 4.64 -6.55
N ASN A 125 -9.15 3.94 -5.91
CA ASN A 125 -9.66 4.29 -4.61
C ASN A 125 -8.97 3.40 -3.57
N ALA A 126 -8.26 4.00 -2.61
CA ALA A 126 -7.47 3.26 -1.64
C ALA A 126 -8.26 2.21 -0.83
N LEU A 127 -9.52 2.51 -0.48
CA LEU A 127 -10.37 1.58 0.27
C LEU A 127 -10.81 0.40 -0.60
N GLU A 128 -11.24 0.67 -1.83
CA GLU A 128 -11.62 -0.36 -2.79
C GLU A 128 -10.43 -1.24 -3.17
N ASP A 129 -9.24 -0.64 -3.35
CA ASP A 129 -7.99 -1.34 -3.62
C ASP A 129 -7.64 -2.31 -2.48
N VAL A 130 -7.72 -1.91 -1.21
CA VAL A 130 -7.40 -2.83 -0.10
C VAL A 130 -8.46 -3.91 0.11
N GLN A 131 -9.74 -3.62 -0.14
CA GLN A 131 -10.81 -4.62 -0.07
C GLN A 131 -10.72 -5.64 -1.21
N ALA A 132 -10.37 -5.20 -2.42
CA ALA A 132 -10.09 -6.09 -3.54
C ALA A 132 -8.83 -6.92 -3.29
N LEU A 133 -7.78 -6.31 -2.74
CA LEU A 133 -6.54 -7.00 -2.38
C LEU A 133 -6.77 -8.07 -1.30
N GLN A 134 -7.59 -7.81 -0.29
CA GLN A 134 -7.92 -8.79 0.74
C GLN A 134 -8.58 -10.04 0.13
N ARG A 135 -9.59 -9.84 -0.72
CA ARG A 135 -10.26 -10.94 -1.44
C ARG A 135 -9.29 -11.71 -2.34
N LEU A 136 -8.42 -10.98 -3.05
CA LEU A 136 -7.39 -11.58 -3.90
C LEU A 136 -6.41 -12.43 -3.05
N TYR A 137 -5.95 -11.90 -1.93
CA TYR A 137 -5.03 -12.61 -1.02
C TYR A 137 -5.64 -13.92 -0.52
N TRP A 138 -6.93 -13.92 -0.14
CA TRP A 138 -7.64 -15.14 0.24
C TRP A 138 -7.83 -16.12 -0.91
N ALA A 139 -7.99 -15.66 -2.16
CA ALA A 139 -8.06 -16.56 -3.31
C ALA A 139 -6.69 -17.14 -3.70
N LEU A 140 -5.61 -16.40 -3.48
CA LEU A 140 -4.23 -16.86 -3.69
C LEU A 140 -3.83 -17.96 -2.69
N LYS A 141 -4.41 -17.97 -1.48
CA LYS A 141 -4.17 -18.96 -0.41
C LYS A 141 -2.68 -19.26 -0.20
N PRO A 142 -1.82 -18.26 0.03
CA PRO A 142 -0.40 -18.49 0.27
C PRO A 142 -0.20 -19.32 1.55
N THR A 143 0.76 -20.24 1.54
CA THR A 143 1.16 -20.98 2.74
C THR A 143 2.04 -20.12 3.65
N SER A 144 2.14 -20.47 4.95
CA SER A 144 3.01 -19.77 5.90
C SER A 144 4.46 -19.70 5.42
N ASP A 145 5.01 -20.79 4.88
CA ASP A 145 6.35 -20.84 4.29
C ASP A 145 6.53 -19.86 3.13
N GLN A 146 5.53 -19.73 2.27
CA GLN A 146 5.57 -18.79 1.16
C GLN A 146 5.53 -17.37 1.70
N ILE A 147 4.63 -17.06 2.63
CA ILE A 147 4.54 -15.74 3.27
C ILE A 147 5.89 -15.37 3.89
N GLN A 148 6.47 -16.26 4.71
CA GLN A 148 7.70 -15.99 5.45
C GLN A 148 8.88 -15.63 4.54
N LYS A 149 8.98 -16.25 3.35
CA LYS A 149 10.00 -15.93 2.35
C LYS A 149 9.84 -14.55 1.70
N HIS A 150 8.65 -13.96 1.78
CA HIS A 150 8.34 -12.64 1.21
C HIS A 150 8.24 -11.53 2.27
N ILE A 151 8.45 -11.84 3.56
CA ILE A 151 8.46 -10.83 4.62
C ILE A 151 9.69 -9.94 4.48
N PHE A 152 9.49 -8.62 4.60
CA PHE A 152 10.57 -7.63 4.61
C PHE A 152 10.28 -6.48 5.58
N THR A 153 11.28 -5.64 5.88
CA THR A 153 11.16 -4.47 6.76
C THR A 153 11.52 -3.19 6.02
N LEU A 154 11.22 -2.00 6.58
CA LEU A 154 11.59 -0.73 5.94
C LEU A 154 13.11 -0.58 5.81
N ASP A 155 13.89 -1.17 6.71
CA ASP A 155 15.35 -1.12 6.67
C ASP A 155 15.93 -1.90 5.49
N SER A 156 15.21 -2.91 5.00
CA SER A 156 15.58 -3.68 3.80
C SER A 156 15.30 -2.97 2.47
N LEU A 157 14.78 -1.73 2.48
CA LEU A 157 14.49 -0.96 1.28
C LEU A 157 15.74 -0.30 0.68
N ALA A 158 16.76 -0.02 1.50
CA ALA A 158 17.98 0.68 1.07
C ALA A 158 18.91 -0.18 0.20
N THR A 159 18.77 -1.50 0.24
CA THR A 159 19.68 -2.45 -0.43
C THR A 159 19.35 -2.73 -1.89
N ALA A 160 18.26 -2.18 -2.45
CA ALA A 160 17.83 -2.46 -3.82
C ALA A 160 18.36 -1.46 -4.87
N SER A 161 19.14 -0.44 -4.48
CA SER A 161 19.57 0.63 -5.39
C SER A 161 21.04 0.55 -5.87
N ALA A 162 21.71 -0.58 -5.68
CA ALA A 162 23.09 -0.78 -6.17
C ALA A 162 23.15 -1.89 -7.23
N LYS A 163 22.70 -1.58 -8.44
CA LYS A 163 23.21 -2.18 -9.69
C LYS A 163 23.14 -1.11 -10.77
N HIS A 164 24.26 -0.42 -10.98
CA HIS A 164 24.58 0.24 -12.24
C HIS A 164 25.14 -0.79 -13.21
#